data_AF-A0A101GV19-F1
#
_entry.id   AF-A0A101GV19-F1
#
_cell.length_a   1.000
_cell.length_b   1.000
_cell.length_c   1.000
_cell.angle_alpha   90.00
_cell.angle_beta   90.00
_cell.angle_gamma   90.00
#
_symmetry.space_group_name_H-M   'P 1'
#
loop_
_entity.id
_entity.type
_entity.pdbx_description
1 polymer ?
#
loop_
_entity_poly.entity_id
_entity_poly.type
_entity_poly.pdbx_seq_one_letter_code
_entity_poly.pdbx_strand_id
1 'polypeptide(L)'
;SIIRIFYSFSTGLIYLNDVVLYFLSAIGASLFFFLIWFFSKGMAMGFGDVKLAFLVGLILGWPHIIIGLFLGFLLGAIVGTIMIILKKKHKDSEIPFAPFLLLGMFVAYFFGEIILNWYLSLI
;
A
#
# COMPACT_ATOMS: atom_id res chain seq x y z
N SER A 1 -7.76 -6.17 -8.30
CA SER A 1 -8.70 -6.62 -7.24
C SER A 1 -8.85 -8.13 -7.26
N ILE A 2 -9.06 -8.78 -6.11
CA ILE A 2 -9.36 -10.22 -5.97
C ILE A 2 -10.49 -10.68 -6.92
N ILE A 3 -11.44 -9.79 -7.21
CA ILE A 3 -12.51 -10.01 -8.18
C ILE A 3 -11.95 -10.24 -9.60
N ARG A 4 -10.92 -9.49 -10.03
CA ARG A 4 -10.25 -9.72 -11.32
C ARG A 4 -9.49 -11.03 -11.37
N ILE A 5 -8.92 -11.50 -10.25
CA ILE A 5 -8.30 -12.84 -10.19
C ILE A 5 -9.36 -13.92 -10.42
N PHE A 6 -10.57 -13.74 -9.87
CA PHE A 6 -11.70 -14.66 -10.06
C PHE A 6 -12.31 -14.60 -11.47
N TYR A 7 -12.38 -13.41 -12.10
CA TYR A 7 -12.79 -13.27 -13.50
C TYR A 7 -11.73 -13.79 -14.46
N SER A 8 -10.45 -13.53 -14.18
CA SER A 8 -9.32 -14.08 -14.91
C SER A 8 -9.42 -15.61 -14.82
N PHE A 9 -9.76 -16.19 -13.66
CA PHE A 9 -10.08 -17.63 -13.41
C PHE A 9 -11.14 -18.27 -14.34
N SER A 10 -11.82 -17.50 -15.19
CA SER A 10 -12.72 -18.02 -16.22
C SER A 10 -12.10 -18.13 -17.63
N THR A 11 -10.98 -17.46 -17.95
CA THR A 11 -10.51 -17.25 -19.35
C THR A 11 -9.22 -17.97 -19.84
N GLY A 12 -8.75 -19.03 -19.16
CA GLY A 12 -7.57 -19.87 -19.49
C GLY A 12 -6.15 -19.25 -19.62
N LEU A 13 -5.94 -18.12 -20.32
CA LEU A 13 -4.61 -17.69 -20.82
C LEU A 13 -4.04 -16.40 -20.19
N ILE A 14 -4.86 -15.60 -19.51
CA ILE A 14 -4.50 -14.29 -18.92
C ILE A 14 -3.91 -14.40 -17.47
N TYR A 15 -3.75 -15.61 -16.97
CA TYR A 15 -3.63 -15.92 -15.53
C TYR A 15 -2.21 -15.76 -15.00
N LEU A 16 -1.24 -16.22 -15.78
CA LEU A 16 0.16 -16.21 -15.34
C LEU A 16 0.64 -14.78 -15.18
N ASN A 17 0.27 -13.89 -16.10
CA ASN A 17 0.68 -12.48 -16.04
C ASN A 17 0.04 -11.77 -14.84
N ASP A 18 -1.26 -11.95 -14.61
CA ASP A 18 -1.93 -11.33 -13.46
C ASP A 18 -1.34 -11.84 -12.14
N VAL A 19 -1.25 -13.16 -11.94
CA VAL A 19 -0.71 -13.72 -10.70
C VAL A 19 0.74 -13.25 -10.48
N VAL A 20 1.58 -13.29 -11.53
CA VAL A 20 2.97 -12.83 -11.46
C VAL A 20 3.04 -11.34 -11.09
N LEU A 21 2.18 -10.48 -11.65
CA LEU A 21 2.15 -9.05 -11.33
C LEU A 21 1.78 -8.78 -9.87
N TYR A 22 0.85 -9.54 -9.30
CA TYR A 22 0.46 -9.39 -7.89
C TYR A 22 1.56 -9.87 -6.94
N PHE A 23 2.26 -10.95 -7.29
CA PHE A 23 3.45 -11.39 -6.54
C PHE A 23 4.61 -10.40 -6.65
N LEU A 24 4.88 -9.88 -7.85
CA LEU A 24 5.89 -8.84 -8.08
C LEU A 24 5.57 -7.57 -7.28
N SER A 25 4.31 -7.15 -7.24
CA SER A 25 3.91 -5.99 -6.46
C SER A 25 4.01 -6.23 -4.95
N ALA A 26 3.66 -7.43 -4.47
CA ALA A 26 3.83 -7.81 -3.06
C ALA A 26 5.30 -7.83 -2.65
N ILE A 27 6.17 -8.46 -3.46
CA ILE A 27 7.61 -8.50 -3.22
C ILE A 27 8.20 -7.09 -3.31
N GLY A 28 7.82 -6.31 -4.32
CA GLY A 28 8.31 -4.94 -4.52
C GLY A 28 7.97 -4.02 -3.35
N ALA A 29 6.72 -4.04 -2.88
CA ALA A 29 6.33 -3.24 -1.70
C ALA A 29 6.98 -3.75 -0.42
N SER A 30 7.01 -5.06 -0.19
CA SER A 30 7.70 -5.62 0.97
C SER A 30 9.18 -5.26 0.99
N LEU A 31 9.86 -5.32 -0.16
CA LEU A 31 11.27 -4.98 -0.27
C LEU A 31 11.52 -3.49 -0.02
N PHE A 32 10.67 -2.62 -0.57
CA PHE A 32 10.72 -1.17 -0.33
C PHE A 32 10.63 -0.85 1.16
N PHE A 33 9.64 -1.42 1.85
CA PHE A 33 9.47 -1.23 3.28
C PHE A 33 10.53 -1.92 4.14
N PHE A 34 11.03 -3.07 3.69
CA PHE A 34 12.14 -3.77 4.34
C PHE A 34 13.43 -2.95 4.29
N LEU A 35 13.73 -2.30 3.16
CA LEU A 35 14.87 -1.39 3.02
C LEU A 35 14.77 -0.24 4.03
N ILE A 36 13.60 0.40 4.13
CA ILE A 36 13.35 1.47 5.12
C ILE A 36 13.60 0.95 6.54
N TRP A 37 13.04 -0.21 6.88
CA TRP A 37 13.23 -0.85 8.18
C TRP A 37 14.71 -1.14 8.47
N PHE A 38 15.42 -1.73 7.51
CA PHE A 38 16.83 -2.12 7.64
C PHE A 38 17.74 -0.91 7.85
N PHE A 39 17.58 0.14 7.03
CA PHE A 39 18.37 1.37 7.17
C PHE A 39 18.02 2.16 8.43
N SER A 40 16.75 2.14 8.84
CA SER A 40 16.29 2.84 10.05
C SER A 40 16.56 2.06 11.33
N LYS A 41 17.06 0.81 11.26
CA LYS A 41 17.21 -0.11 12.40
C LYS A 41 15.90 -0.28 13.18
N GLY A 42 14.76 -0.20 12.49
CA GLY A 42 13.42 -0.27 13.09
C GLY A 42 12.91 0.99 13.77
N MET A 43 13.65 2.11 13.78
CA MET A 43 13.21 3.36 14.45
C MET A 43 12.08 4.08 13.70
N ALA A 44 12.04 3.98 12.37
CA ALA A 44 11.02 4.66 11.56
C ALA A 44 9.72 3.87 11.47
N MET A 45 9.79 2.55 11.59
CA MET A 45 8.70 1.66 11.24
C MET A 45 8.92 0.27 11.86
N GLY A 46 7.86 -0.36 12.36
CA GLY A 46 7.92 -1.71 12.90
C GLY A 46 7.99 -2.78 11.79
N PHE A 47 8.56 -3.95 12.11
CA PHE A 47 8.61 -5.07 11.15
C PHE A 47 7.21 -5.57 10.73
N GLY A 48 6.18 -5.32 11.55
CA GLY A 48 4.79 -5.61 11.21
C GLY A 48 4.30 -4.84 9.98
N ASP A 49 4.76 -3.60 9.81
CA ASP A 49 4.36 -2.76 8.69
C ASP A 49 4.95 -3.28 7.36
N VAL A 50 6.12 -3.96 7.40
CA VAL A 50 6.72 -4.63 6.22
C VAL A 50 5.83 -5.78 5.75
N LYS A 51 5.33 -6.58 6.70
CA LYS A 51 4.40 -7.68 6.41
C LYS A 51 3.06 -7.17 5.87
N LEU A 52 2.58 -6.04 6.38
CA LEU A 52 1.38 -5.40 5.86
C LEU A 52 1.58 -4.90 4.44
N ALA A 53 2.73 -4.30 4.12
CA ALA A 53 3.06 -3.88 2.76
C ALA A 53 3.05 -5.05 1.76
N PHE A 54 3.54 -6.23 2.18
CA PHE A 54 3.42 -7.46 1.40
C PHE A 54 1.94 -7.81 1.12
N LEU A 55 1.11 -7.80 2.15
CA LEU A 55 -0.33 -8.12 2.04
C LEU A 55 -1.08 -7.09 1.18
N VAL A 56 -0.76 -5.80 1.32
CA VAL A 56 -1.26 -4.70 0.47
C VAL A 56 -0.93 -4.96 -0.99
N GLY A 57 0.31 -5.32 -1.28
CA GLY A 57 0.72 -5.59 -2.65
C GLY A 57 0.08 -6.85 -3.24
N LEU A 58 -0.20 -7.85 -2.41
CA LEU A 58 -0.88 -9.07 -2.82
C LEU A 58 -2.39 -8.85 -3.06
N ILE A 59 -3.02 -7.90 -2.37
CA ILE A 59 -4.46 -7.60 -2.51
C ILE A 59 -4.71 -6.64 -3.69
N LEU A 60 -3.91 -5.58 -3.79
CA LEU A 60 -4.13 -4.53 -4.79
C LEU A 60 -3.59 -4.92 -6.17
N GLY A 61 -2.40 -5.53 -6.22
CA GLY A 61 -1.69 -5.75 -7.47
C GLY A 61 -1.23 -4.46 -8.14
N TRP A 62 -0.45 -4.59 -9.21
CA TRP A 62 -0.14 -3.46 -10.08
C TRP A 62 -1.36 -3.07 -10.95
N PRO A 63 -1.62 -1.77 -11.22
CA PRO A 63 -0.94 -0.57 -10.72
C PRO A 63 -1.52 -0.02 -9.39
N HIS A 64 -2.60 -0.60 -8.89
CA HIS A 64 -3.37 -0.11 -7.74
C HIS A 64 -2.56 0.01 -6.45
N ILE A 65 -1.51 -0.80 -6.30
CA ILE A 65 -0.58 -0.72 -5.18
C ILE A 65 0.02 0.67 -5.00
N ILE A 66 0.33 1.38 -6.09
CA ILE A 66 0.90 2.73 -6.01
C ILE A 66 -0.08 3.69 -5.35
N ILE A 67 -1.35 3.62 -5.75
CA ILE A 67 -2.42 4.45 -5.20
C ILE A 67 -2.60 4.13 -3.71
N GLY A 68 -2.60 2.85 -3.35
CA GLY A 68 -2.75 2.41 -1.96
C GLY A 68 -1.61 2.87 -1.06
N LEU A 69 -0.37 2.72 -1.52
CA LEU A 69 0.81 3.19 -0.79
C LEU A 69 0.80 4.72 -0.66
N PHE A 70 0.53 5.43 -1.76
CA PHE A 70 0.48 6.89 -1.77
C PHE A 70 -0.56 7.44 -0.80
N LEU A 71 -1.79 6.90 -0.84
CA LEU A 71 -2.85 7.30 0.09
C LEU A 71 -2.49 6.94 1.53
N GLY A 72 -1.88 5.78 1.77
CA GLY A 72 -1.43 5.39 3.10
C GLY A 72 -0.38 6.34 3.67
N PHE A 73 0.62 6.71 2.86
CA PHE A 73 1.62 7.72 3.23
C PHE A 73 1.00 9.10 3.45
N LEU A 74 0.08 9.53 2.59
CA LEU A 74 -0.58 10.83 2.70
C LEU A 74 -1.39 10.92 4.00
N LEU A 75 -2.21 9.91 4.30
CA LEU A 75 -3.00 9.83 5.53
C LEU A 75 -2.10 9.77 6.76
N GLY A 76 -1.04 8.95 6.74
CA GLY A 76 -0.08 8.86 7.81
C GLY A 76 0.65 10.18 8.07
N ALA A 77 1.04 10.88 7.00
CA ALA A 77 1.68 12.19 7.09
C ALA A 77 0.75 13.26 7.64
N ILE A 78 -0.50 13.33 7.20
CA ILE A 78 -1.50 14.29 7.70
C ILE A 78 -1.75 14.06 9.19
N VAL A 79 -2.07 12.83 9.58
CA VAL A 79 -2.39 12.50 10.98
C VAL A 79 -1.16 12.64 11.88
N GLY A 80 0.00 12.19 11.41
CA GLY A 80 1.27 12.38 12.11
C GLY A 80 1.59 13.85 12.35
N THR A 81 1.43 14.70 11.31
CA THR A 81 1.66 16.15 11.41
C THR A 81 0.67 16.80 12.38
N ILE A 82 -0.62 16.46 12.30
CA ILE A 82 -1.65 16.98 13.22
C ILE A 82 -1.33 16.59 14.67
N MET A 83 -0.93 15.35 14.93
CA MET A 83 -0.56 14.90 16.28
C MET A 83 0.65 15.63 16.85
N ILE A 84 1.66 15.93 16.02
CA ILE A 84 2.84 16.73 16.41
C ILE A 84 2.42 18.16 16.74
N ILE A 85 1.58 18.78 15.90
CA ILE A 85 1.08 20.15 16.11
C ILE A 85 0.27 20.26 17.40
N LEU A 86 -0.58 19.27 17.68
CA LEU A 86 -1.40 19.22 18.90
C LEU A 86 -0.58 18.93 20.17
N LYS A 87 0.75 18.78 20.09
CA LYS A 87 1.68 18.51 21.20
C LYS A 87 1.27 17.32 22.10
N LYS A 88 0.38 16.44 21.62
CA LYS A 88 -0.14 15.30 22.38
C LYS A 88 0.79 14.09 22.36
N LYS A 89 1.86 14.11 21.56
CA LYS A 89 2.89 13.07 21.50
C LYS A 89 4.28 13.70 21.40
N HIS A 90 5.22 13.21 22.20
CA HIS A 90 6.65 13.50 22.03
C HIS A 90 7.14 12.92 20.69
N LYS A 91 8.13 13.57 20.07
CA LYS A 91 8.79 13.15 18.82
C LYS A 91 9.27 11.69 18.82
N ASP A 92 9.41 11.07 19.99
CA ASP A 92 9.93 9.72 20.19
C ASP A 92 8.85 8.62 20.24
N SER A 93 7.56 8.95 20.12
CA SER A 93 6.54 7.90 20.03
C SER A 93 6.46 7.39 18.59
N GLU A 94 6.80 6.13 18.37
CA GLU A 94 6.48 5.45 17.11
C GLU A 94 4.97 5.58 16.83
N ILE A 95 4.65 6.22 15.70
CA ILE A 95 3.29 6.22 15.18
C ILE A 95 3.20 4.99 14.29
N PRO A 96 2.41 3.97 14.65
CA PRO A 96 2.31 2.77 13.83
C PRO A 96 1.77 3.18 12.45
N PHE A 97 2.50 2.84 11.39
CA PHE A 97 2.14 3.19 10.02
C PHE A 97 1.04 2.27 9.48
N ALA A 98 0.94 1.06 10.04
CA ALA A 98 -0.07 0.03 9.76
C ALA A 98 -1.50 0.55 9.50
N PRO A 99 -2.13 1.34 10.40
CA PRO A 99 -3.54 1.68 10.26
C PRO A 99 -3.78 2.60 9.05
N PHE A 100 -2.86 3.51 8.78
CA PHE A 100 -2.95 4.42 7.63
C PHE A 100 -2.70 3.68 6.32
N LEU A 101 -1.77 2.74 6.31
CA LEU A 101 -1.51 1.88 5.16
C LEU A 101 -2.73 1.01 4.82
N LEU A 102 -3.42 0.47 5.82
CA LEU A 102 -4.67 -0.28 5.63
C LEU A 102 -5.80 0.61 5.10
N LEU A 103 -5.93 1.85 5.59
CA LEU A 103 -6.90 2.80 5.05
C LEU A 103 -6.60 3.15 3.59
N GLY A 104 -5.33 3.41 3.26
CA GLY A 104 -4.90 3.64 1.88
C GLY A 104 -5.20 2.45 0.98
N MET A 105 -4.95 1.23 1.45
CA MET A 105 -5.31 -0.01 0.75
C MET A 105 -6.82 -0.09 0.52
N PHE A 106 -7.63 0.16 1.55
CA PHE A 106 -9.09 0.10 1.44
C PHE A 106 -9.60 1.09 0.40
N VAL A 107 -9.14 2.34 0.44
CA VAL A 107 -9.54 3.36 -0.54
C VAL A 107 -9.09 2.96 -1.95
N ALA A 108 -7.85 2.51 -2.12
CA ALA A 108 -7.36 2.07 -3.43
C ALA A 108 -8.07 0.80 -3.94
N TYR A 109 -8.56 -0.06 -3.06
CA TYR A 109 -9.30 -1.25 -3.44
C TYR A 109 -10.67 -0.91 -4.05
N PHE A 110 -11.40 0.05 -3.47
CA PHE A 110 -12.71 0.45 -3.95
C PHE A 110 -12.66 1.52 -5.05
N PHE A 111 -11.77 2.50 -4.91
CA PHE A 111 -11.73 3.68 -5.77
C PHE A 111 -10.53 3.72 -6.72
N GLY A 112 -9.59 2.78 -6.61
CA GLY A 112 -8.37 2.81 -7.41
C GLY A 112 -8.63 2.73 -8.91
N GLU A 113 -9.63 1.96 -9.35
CA GLU A 113 -10.03 1.92 -10.77
C GLU A 113 -10.57 3.28 -11.25
N ILE A 114 -11.40 3.95 -10.43
CA ILE A 114 -11.95 5.28 -10.74
C ILE A 114 -10.81 6.30 -10.84
N ILE A 115 -9.88 6.27 -9.88
CA ILE A 115 -8.73 7.18 -9.84
C ILE A 115 -7.81 6.94 -11.05
N LEU A 116 -7.55 5.68 -11.39
CA LEU A 116 -6.70 5.33 -12.53
C LEU A 116 -7.34 5.76 -13.85
N ASN A 117 -8.64 5.51 -14.03
CA ASN A 117 -9.38 5.91 -15.21
C ASN A 117 -9.45 7.44 -15.36
N TRP A 118 -9.65 8.16 -14.25
CA TRP A 118 -9.61 9.61 -14.25
C TRP A 118 -8.23 10.13 -14.66
N TYR A 119 -7.15 9.58 -14.10
CA TYR A 119 -5.78 9.94 -14.47
C TYR A 119 -5.48 9.66 -15.94
N LEU A 120 -5.86 8.48 -16.45
CA LEU A 120 -5.66 8.11 -17.85
C LEU A 120 -6.51 8.94 -18.80
N SER A 121 -7.67 9.45 -18.37
CA SER A 121 -8.52 10.33 -19.20
C SER A 121 -7.97 11.75 -19.36
N LEU A 122 -7.01 12.15 -18.52
CA LEU A 122 -6.34 13.45 -18.59
C LEU A 122 -5.14 13.45 -19.56
N ILE A 123 -4.71 12.27 -20.00
CA ILE A 123 -3.59 12.04 -20.92
C ILE A 123 -4.15 11.71 -22.30
#